data_AF-A0A964J7B5-F1
#
_entry.id   AF-A0A964J7B5-F1
#
_cell.length_a   1.000
_cell.length_b   1.000
_cell.length_c   1.000
_cell.angle_alpha   90.00
_cell.angle_beta   90.00
_cell.angle_gamma   90.00
#
_symmetry.space_group_name_H-M   'P 1'
#
loop_
_entity.id
_entity.type
_entity.pdbx_description
1 polymer ?
#
loop_
_entity_poly.entity_id
_entity_poly.type
_entity_poly.pdbx_seq_one_letter_code
_entity_poly.pdbx_strand_id
1 'polypeptide(L)' 'MGRIVQPDEIANAALFQLSDEAYFVTGSVLTVDGERTA' A
#
# COMPACT_ATOMS: atom_id res chain seq x y z
N MET A 1 -4.60 7.08 -10.15
CA MET A 1 -5.71 8.01 -9.94
C MET A 1 -5.23 9.22 -9.15
N GLY A 2 -5.10 10.39 -9.78
CA GLY A 2 -4.75 11.66 -9.12
C GLY A 2 -5.83 12.19 -8.16
N ARG A 3 -6.10 11.44 -7.10
CA ARG A 3 -7.02 11.81 -6.01
C ARG A 3 -6.40 11.48 -4.66
N ILE A 4 -6.91 12.12 -3.61
CA ILE A 4 -6.51 11.80 -2.24
C ILE A 4 -6.91 10.34 -1.94
N VAL A 5 -5.92 9.57 -1.48
CA VAL A 5 -6.10 8.20 -1.01
C VAL A 5 -7.00 8.19 0.23
N GLN A 6 -7.89 7.22 0.30
CA GLN A 6 -8.80 7.04 1.42
C GLN A 6 -8.17 6.14 2.49
N PRO A 7 -8.57 6.27 3.77
CA PRO A 7 -7.97 5.50 4.86
C PRO A 7 -8.07 3.98 4.69
N ASP A 8 -9.15 3.47 4.10
CA ASP A 8 -9.36 2.05 3.81
C ASP A 8 -8.37 1.52 2.77
N GLU A 9 -7.94 2.34 1.81
CA GLU A 9 -6.94 1.97 0.81
C GLU A 9 -5.56 1.78 1.45
N ILE A 10 -5.22 2.61 2.44
CA ILE A 10 -4.00 2.45 3.25
C ILE A 10 -4.11 1.20 4.12
N ALA A 11 -5.26 0.99 4.78
CA ALA A 11 -5.50 -0.17 5.63
C ALA A 11 -5.39 -1.49 4.85
N ASN A 12 -5.92 -1.56 3.64
CA ASN A 12 -5.83 -2.73 2.77
C ASN A 12 -4.38 -3.01 2.33
N ALA A 13 -3.59 -1.97 2.05
CA ALA A 13 -2.17 -2.14 1.73
C ALA A 13 -1.36 -2.64 2.95
N ALA A 14 -1.67 -2.13 4.15
CA ALA A 14 -1.09 -2.64 5.38
C ALA A 14 -1.52 -4.10 5.65
N LEU A 15 -2.79 -4.42 5.44
CA LEU A 15 -3.32 -5.78 5.57
C LEU A 15 -2.59 -6.74 4.63
N PHE A 16 -2.42 -6.38 3.36
CA PHE A 16 -1.62 -7.17 2.41
C PHE A 16 -0.20 -7.40 2.94
N GLN A 17 0.51 -6.37 3.41
CA GLN A 17 1.88 -6.55 3.90
C GLN A 17 1.98 -7.43 5.16
N LEU A 18 0.91 -7.54 5.94
CA LEU A 18 0.84 -8.38 7.13
C LEU A 18 0.27 -9.78 6.84
N SER A 19 -0.10 -10.05 5.60
CA SER A 19 -0.74 -11.30 5.18
C SER A 19 0.27 -12.32 4.65
N ASP A 20 -0.15 -13.58 4.56
CA ASP A 20 0.67 -14.67 4.00
C ASP A 20 0.95 -14.45 2.50
N GLU A 21 0.09 -13.69 1.81
CA GLU A 21 0.29 -13.30 0.41
C GLU A 21 1.56 -12.46 0.20
N ALA A 22 2.05 -11.79 1.25
CA ALA A 22 3.28 -11.01 1.21
C ALA A 22 4.52 -11.77 1.72
N TYR A 23 4.47 -13.12 1.87
CA TYR A 23 5.54 -13.89 2.53
C TYR A 23 6.96 -13.71 1.94
N PHE A 24 7.06 -13.26 0.68
CA PHE A 24 8.34 -13.01 0.00
C PHE A 24 8.65 -11.52 -0.20
N VAL A 25 7.75 -10.63 0.23
CA VAL A 25 7.88 -9.17 0.09
C VAL A 25 8.54 -8.62 1.35
N THR A 26 9.83 -8.32 1.26
CA THR A 26 10.62 -7.75 2.36
C THR A 26 11.62 -6.72 1.85
N GLY A 27 11.97 -5.74 2.68
CA GLY A 27 12.91 -4.67 2.32
C GLY A 27 12.41 -3.69 1.25
N SER A 28 11.12 -3.72 0.92
CA SER A 28 10.47 -2.85 -0.07
C SER A 28 9.59 -1.78 0.57
N VAL A 29 9.39 -0.67 -0.14
CA VAL A 29 8.41 0.35 0.22
C VAL A 29 7.23 0.26 -0.75
N LEU A 30 6.04 -0.03 -0.23
CA LEU A 30 4.79 0.04 -0.99
C LEU A 30 4.18 1.44 -0.83
N THR A 31 4.35 2.30 -1.83
CA THR A 31 3.78 3.65 -1.82
C THR A 31 2.28 3.61 -2.14
N VAL A 32 1.47 4.19 -1.25
CA VAL A 32 0.01 4.25 -1.37
C VAL A 32 -0.46 5.67 -1.08
N ASP A 33 -0.44 6.51 -2.12
CA ASP A 33 -0.57 7.96 -1.97
C ASP A 33 -1.49 8.62 -3.02
N GLY A 34 -2.10 7.84 -3.91
CA GLY A 34 -2.92 8.35 -4.99
C GLY A 34 -2.13 9.07 -6.09
N GLU A 35 -0.95 8.56 -6.46
CA GLU A 35 -0.08 9.11 -7.52
C GLU A 35 0.47 10.51 -7.23
N ARG A 36 0.68 10.85 -5.95
CA ARG A 36 1.21 12.16 -5.56
C ARG A 36 2.73 12.24 -5.57
N THR A 37 3.40 11.09 -5.46
CA THR A 37 4.86 10.95 -5.35
C THR A 37 5.51 10.50 -6.66
N ALA A 38 4.72 10.25 -7.72
CA ALA A 38 5.22 9.86 -9.04
C ALA A 38 6.01 10.98 -9.73
#